data_AF-A0A2I0ASN6-F1
#
_entry.id   AF-A0A2I0ASN6-F1
#
_cell.length_a   1.000
_cell.length_b   1.000
_cell.length_c   1.000
_cell.angle_alpha   90.00
_cell.angle_beta   90.00
_cell.angle_gamma   90.00
#
_symmetry.space_group_name_H-M   'P 1'
#
loop_
_entity.id
_entity.type
_entity.pdbx_description
1 polymer ?
#
loop_
_entity_poly.entity_id
_entity_poly.type
_entity_poly.pdbx_seq_one_letter_code
_entity_poly.pdbx_strand_id
1 'polypeptide(L)'
;MASSTEGLVPITRAFLARYYDKYPAPALSGDVARLTAELLSLSDVLRKESSLTSGEQLVAEAVGHDPPHKVDENLWKNREHIEEILYLLDKSNLPQLLQEKAFPEDAEIAVCIEDLQHPLQRTLEVLEIFQSKNADYVFNTVMTYMPQDFRGMLIRQQRERSERNRQAQVDALVNAGGSIRDRYALLWNQQMERRRQLAQLGSAQGVYKTVVKYLVGVPQVCCLFSFCSFLPLDWIYIFSL
;
A
#
# COMPACT_ATOMS: atom_id res chain seq x y z
N MET A 1 -19.66 -10.57 29.51
CA MET A 1 -19.02 -11.88 29.31
C MET A 1 -17.66 -11.62 28.68
N ALA A 2 -16.59 -11.62 29.45
CA ALA A 2 -15.24 -11.50 28.89
C ALA A 2 -14.88 -12.83 28.21
N SER A 3 -14.49 -12.79 26.94
CA SER A 3 -13.88 -13.94 26.26
C SER A 3 -12.68 -14.41 27.09
N SER A 4 -12.61 -15.70 27.45
CA SER A 4 -11.51 -16.21 28.25
C SER A 4 -10.21 -16.10 27.44
N THR A 5 -9.19 -15.53 28.07
CA THR A 5 -7.85 -15.36 27.48
C THR A 5 -6.92 -16.53 27.80
N GLU A 6 -7.45 -17.57 28.47
CA GLU A 6 -6.75 -18.81 28.76
C GLU A 6 -6.38 -19.52 27.45
N GLY A 7 -5.07 -19.67 27.21
CA GLY A 7 -4.52 -20.35 26.04
C GLY A 7 -4.01 -19.45 24.91
N LEU A 8 -4.13 -18.12 25.03
CA LEU A 8 -3.57 -17.22 24.01
C LEU A 8 -2.04 -17.13 24.12
N VAL A 9 -1.35 -17.70 23.15
CA VAL A 9 0.12 -17.64 23.03
C VAL A 9 0.51 -16.35 22.27
N PRO A 10 1.56 -15.63 22.69
CA PRO A 10 2.08 -14.50 21.91
C PRO A 10 2.45 -14.94 20.50
N ILE A 11 1.95 -14.22 19.50
CA ILE A 11 2.42 -14.40 18.12
C ILE A 11 3.88 -13.93 18.11
N THR A 12 4.82 -14.85 17.89
CA THR A 12 6.24 -14.52 17.76
C THR A 12 6.63 -14.50 16.29
N ARG A 13 7.73 -13.81 15.95
CA ARG A 13 8.30 -13.85 14.59
C ARG A 13 8.58 -15.28 14.14
N ALA A 14 9.07 -16.13 15.04
CA ALA A 14 9.32 -17.54 14.75
C ALA A 14 8.02 -18.33 14.52
N PHE A 15 6.96 -18.03 15.25
CA PHE A 15 5.64 -18.64 15.04
C PHE A 15 5.06 -18.28 13.66
N LEU A 16 5.15 -17.00 13.27
CA LEU A 16 4.72 -16.57 11.94
C LEU A 16 5.59 -17.15 10.83
N ALA A 17 6.92 -17.17 11.00
CA ALA A 17 7.82 -17.80 10.03
C ALA A 17 7.39 -19.25 9.75
N ARG A 18 7.19 -20.05 10.81
CA ARG A 18 6.69 -21.44 10.69
C ARG A 18 5.31 -21.56 10.05
N TYR A 19 4.46 -20.54 10.19
CA TYR A 19 3.17 -20.51 9.52
C TYR A 19 3.35 -20.27 8.02
N TYR A 20 4.18 -19.30 7.63
CA TYR A 20 4.47 -18.99 6.23
C TYR A 20 5.30 -20.05 5.52
N ASP A 21 6.13 -20.81 6.24
CA ASP A 21 6.85 -21.97 5.69
C ASP A 21 5.91 -23.02 5.06
N LYS A 22 4.63 -23.03 5.46
CA LYS A 22 3.59 -23.91 4.88
C LYS A 22 3.07 -23.43 3.52
N TYR A 23 3.34 -22.18 3.17
CA TYR A 23 2.85 -21.52 1.97
C TYR A 23 4.03 -20.98 1.14
N PRO A 24 4.88 -21.86 0.59
CA PRO A 24 6.00 -21.43 -0.22
C PRO A 24 5.50 -20.68 -1.46
N ALA A 25 6.04 -19.49 -1.68
CA ALA A 25 5.82 -18.77 -2.93
C ALA A 25 6.66 -19.43 -4.04
N PRO A 26 6.12 -19.59 -5.25
CA PRO A 26 6.91 -20.06 -6.38
C PRO A 26 8.03 -19.05 -6.66
N ALA A 27 9.21 -19.56 -7.02
CA ALA A 27 10.30 -18.70 -7.48
C ALA A 27 9.85 -17.90 -8.71
N LEU A 28 10.34 -16.66 -8.81
CA LEU A 28 10.14 -15.86 -10.02
C LEU A 28 10.74 -16.58 -11.23
N SER A 29 10.12 -16.40 -12.40
CA SER A 29 10.68 -16.94 -13.64
C SER A 29 12.10 -16.41 -13.86
N GLY A 30 13.00 -17.26 -14.35
CA GLY A 30 14.34 -16.84 -14.76
C GLY A 30 14.33 -15.74 -15.85
N ASP A 31 13.22 -15.66 -16.59
CA ASP A 31 13.00 -14.59 -17.57
C ASP A 31 12.92 -13.21 -16.94
N VAL A 32 12.51 -13.08 -15.67
CA VAL A 32 12.41 -11.76 -15.02
C VAL A 32 13.79 -11.10 -14.98
N ALA A 33 14.81 -11.82 -14.51
CA ALA A 33 16.17 -11.28 -14.43
C ALA A 33 16.72 -10.91 -15.82
N ARG A 34 16.45 -11.76 -16.82
CA ARG A 34 16.87 -11.51 -18.21
C ARG A 34 16.17 -10.27 -18.79
N LEU A 35 14.84 -10.20 -18.70
CA LEU A 35 14.05 -9.09 -19.21
C LEU A 35 14.36 -7.78 -18.49
N THR A 36 14.61 -7.82 -17.17
CA THR A 36 15.07 -6.65 -16.42
C THR A 36 16.42 -6.15 -16.94
N ALA A 37 17.38 -7.05 -17.18
CA ALA A 37 18.68 -6.66 -17.76
C ALA A 37 18.54 -6.06 -19.17
N GLU A 38 17.68 -6.66 -20.02
CA GLU A 38 17.38 -6.14 -21.36
C GLU A 38 16.75 -4.74 -21.29
N LEU A 39 15.75 -4.52 -20.44
CA LEU A 39 15.10 -3.22 -20.24
C LEU A 39 16.09 -2.15 -19.73
N LEU A 40 16.96 -2.51 -18.78
CA LEU A 40 17.99 -1.60 -18.29
C LEU A 40 18.97 -1.22 -19.40
N SER A 41 19.38 -2.19 -20.22
CA SER A 41 20.28 -1.94 -21.35
C SER A 41 19.67 -0.99 -22.39
N LEU A 42 18.38 -1.15 -22.69
CA LEU A 42 17.64 -0.25 -23.58
C LEU A 42 17.53 1.16 -22.98
N SER A 43 17.24 1.25 -21.69
CA SER A 43 17.19 2.54 -20.98
C SER A 43 18.53 3.26 -21.03
N ASP A 44 19.64 2.55 -20.83
CA ASP A 44 20.98 3.12 -20.88
C ASP A 44 21.37 3.62 -22.28
N VAL A 45 20.89 2.99 -23.35
CA VAL A 45 21.05 3.49 -24.72
C VAL A 45 20.29 4.80 -24.91
N LEU A 46 19.02 4.83 -24.52
CA LEU A 46 18.18 6.04 -24.64
C LEU A 46 18.75 7.23 -23.85
N ARG A 47 19.26 6.98 -22.64
CA ARG A 47 19.91 7.99 -21.78
C ARG A 47 21.18 8.61 -22.39
N LYS A 48 21.83 7.92 -23.33
CA LYS A 48 22.99 8.46 -24.05
C LYS A 48 22.57 9.39 -25.18
N GLU A 49 21.38 9.18 -25.74
CA GLU A 49 20.84 9.97 -26.84
C GLU A 49 20.09 11.21 -26.36
N SER A 50 19.46 11.15 -25.18
CA SER A 50 18.75 12.27 -24.58
C SER A 50 19.07 12.43 -23.09
N SER A 51 19.31 13.67 -22.66
CA SER A 51 19.50 13.98 -21.25
C SER A 51 18.17 13.90 -20.50
N LEU A 52 18.15 13.17 -19.38
CA LEU A 52 16.98 13.07 -18.52
C LEU A 52 16.63 14.43 -17.89
N THR A 53 15.34 14.75 -17.90
CA THR A 53 14.76 15.84 -17.11
C THR A 53 14.88 15.55 -15.61
N SER A 54 14.70 16.57 -14.77
CA SER A 54 14.75 16.40 -13.31
C SER A 54 13.75 15.35 -12.79
N GLY A 55 12.56 15.25 -13.39
CA GLY A 55 11.57 14.24 -13.00
C GLY A 55 11.97 12.81 -13.39
N GLU A 56 12.56 12.65 -14.57
CA GLU A 56 13.04 11.37 -15.09
C GLU A 56 14.30 10.88 -14.34
N GLN A 57 15.16 11.79 -13.88
CA GLN A 57 16.29 11.46 -13.01
C GLN A 57 15.82 10.80 -11.71
N LEU A 58 14.75 11.32 -11.09
CA LEU A 58 14.17 10.71 -9.89
C LEU A 58 13.62 9.29 -10.16
N VAL A 59 13.04 9.05 -11.35
CA VAL A 59 12.61 7.69 -11.76
C VAL A 59 13.83 6.77 -11.88
N ALA A 60 14.88 7.26 -12.56
CA ALA A 60 16.08 6.50 -12.84
C ALA A 60 16.80 6.05 -11.56
N GLU A 61 16.87 6.94 -10.57
CA GLU A 61 17.40 6.64 -9.25
C GLU A 61 16.51 5.64 -8.49
N ALA A 62 15.18 5.84 -8.53
CA ALA A 62 14.21 4.95 -7.88
C ALA A 62 14.31 3.49 -8.36
N VAL A 63 14.52 3.27 -9.66
CA VAL A 63 14.66 1.92 -10.25
C VAL A 63 15.95 1.22 -9.77
N GLY A 64 16.99 1.98 -9.44
CA GLY A 64 18.27 1.44 -8.96
C GLY A 64 18.30 1.08 -7.48
N HIS A 65 17.26 1.42 -6.71
CA HIS A 65 17.20 1.13 -5.29
C HIS A 65 16.75 -0.30 -4.99
N ASP A 66 17.23 -0.85 -3.87
CA ASP A 66 16.77 -2.13 -3.37
C ASP A 66 15.25 -2.09 -3.10
N PRO A 67 14.52 -3.18 -3.43
CA PRO A 67 13.10 -3.27 -3.15
C PRO A 67 12.80 -3.00 -1.67
N PRO A 68 11.71 -2.26 -1.36
CA PRO A 68 11.34 -2.01 0.02
C PRO A 68 11.16 -3.30 0.82
N HIS A 69 11.78 -3.37 2.00
CA HIS A 69 11.65 -4.53 2.88
C HIS A 69 10.21 -4.68 3.42
N LYS A 70 9.49 -3.56 3.61
CA LYS A 70 8.15 -3.59 4.18
C LYS A 70 7.12 -3.95 3.10
N VAL A 71 6.28 -4.94 3.37
CA VAL A 71 5.22 -5.38 2.46
C VAL A 71 4.29 -4.22 2.09
N ASP A 72 3.86 -3.41 3.05
CA ASP A 72 3.01 -2.24 2.76
C ASP A 72 3.71 -1.26 1.82
N GLU A 73 4.97 -0.94 2.08
CA GLU A 73 5.74 0.00 1.25
C GLU A 73 5.89 -0.54 -0.18
N ASN A 74 6.16 -1.84 -0.31
CA ASN A 74 6.24 -2.52 -1.59
C ASN A 74 4.90 -2.49 -2.35
N LEU A 75 3.79 -2.81 -1.68
CA LEU A 75 2.45 -2.78 -2.30
C LEU A 75 2.08 -1.38 -2.79
N TRP A 76 2.41 -0.36 -2.00
CA TRP A 76 2.14 1.04 -2.34
C TRP A 76 3.00 1.51 -3.51
N LYS A 77 4.30 1.17 -3.51
CA LYS A 77 5.21 1.48 -4.63
C LYS A 77 4.84 0.76 -5.92
N ASN A 78 4.43 -0.51 -5.85
CA ASN A 78 3.97 -1.22 -7.03
C ASN A 78 2.74 -0.56 -7.65
N ARG A 79 1.80 -0.09 -6.81
CA ARG A 79 0.60 0.61 -7.27
C ARG A 79 0.93 1.97 -7.90
N GLU A 80 1.82 2.75 -7.27
CA GLU A 80 2.37 3.99 -7.84
C GLU A 80 2.98 3.75 -9.22
N HIS A 81 3.89 2.78 -9.34
CA HIS A 81 4.56 2.49 -10.60
C HIS A 81 3.59 2.02 -11.70
N ILE A 82 2.62 1.14 -11.37
CA ILE A 82 1.64 0.68 -12.34
C ILE A 82 0.79 1.87 -12.84
N GLU A 83 0.34 2.74 -11.95
CA GLU A 83 -0.45 3.91 -12.33
C GLU A 83 0.36 4.94 -13.13
N GLU A 84 1.64 5.15 -12.80
CA GLU A 84 2.54 5.97 -13.62
C GLU A 84 2.71 5.40 -15.02
N ILE A 85 2.95 4.09 -15.14
CA ILE A 85 3.08 3.43 -16.45
C ILE A 85 1.77 3.59 -17.23
N LEU A 86 0.61 3.31 -16.62
CA LEU A 86 -0.68 3.47 -17.27
C LEU A 86 -0.94 4.91 -17.71
N TYR A 87 -0.55 5.90 -16.89
CA TYR A 87 -0.64 7.31 -17.23
C TYR A 87 0.20 7.64 -18.48
N LEU A 88 1.45 7.17 -18.54
CA LEU A 88 2.33 7.38 -19.69
C LEU A 88 1.85 6.68 -20.96
N LEU A 89 1.26 5.49 -20.81
CA LEU A 89 0.72 4.73 -21.93
C LEU A 89 -0.64 5.25 -22.41
N ASP A 90 -1.30 6.13 -21.65
CA ASP A 90 -2.60 6.68 -22.05
C ASP A 90 -2.48 7.50 -23.35
N LYS A 91 -3.51 7.40 -24.19
CA LYS A 91 -3.51 8.00 -25.54
C LYS A 91 -3.26 9.50 -25.51
N SER A 92 -3.71 10.19 -24.46
CA SER A 92 -3.53 11.62 -24.29
C SER A 92 -2.08 12.04 -24.00
N ASN A 93 -1.28 11.14 -23.42
CA ASN A 93 0.08 11.41 -22.96
C ASN A 93 1.15 10.82 -23.87
N LEU A 94 0.76 10.01 -24.87
CA LEU A 94 1.69 9.50 -25.87
C LEU A 94 2.29 10.63 -26.72
N PRO A 95 3.52 10.48 -27.25
CA PRO A 95 4.07 11.40 -28.24
C PRO A 95 3.14 11.55 -29.46
N GLN A 96 3.01 12.77 -30.00
CA GLN A 96 2.11 13.08 -31.13
C GLN A 96 2.32 12.15 -32.35
N LEU A 97 3.57 11.78 -32.63
CA LEU A 97 3.92 10.85 -33.72
C LEU A 97 3.22 9.48 -33.57
N LEU A 98 3.16 8.95 -32.35
CA LEU A 98 2.48 7.69 -32.04
C LEU A 98 0.96 7.84 -31.97
N GLN A 99 0.45 9.03 -31.66
CA GLN A 99 -0.99 9.31 -31.68
C GLN A 99 -1.53 9.36 -33.12
N GLU A 100 -0.79 10.00 -34.03
CA GLU A 100 -1.19 10.21 -35.42
C GLU A 100 -1.02 8.96 -36.30
N LYS A 101 -0.30 7.93 -35.81
CA LYS A 101 -0.01 6.69 -36.53
C LYS A 101 0.53 6.96 -37.94
N ALA A 102 1.50 7.87 -38.03
CA ALA A 102 2.00 8.37 -39.30
C ALA A 102 2.65 7.27 -40.16
N PHE A 103 3.21 6.24 -39.52
CA PHE A 103 3.85 5.09 -40.16
C PHE A 103 3.17 3.77 -39.79
N PRO A 104 3.28 2.72 -40.63
CA PRO A 104 2.74 1.40 -40.32
C PRO A 104 3.37 0.77 -39.07
N GLU A 105 4.64 1.07 -38.78
CA GLU A 105 5.34 0.63 -37.55
C GLU A 105 4.69 1.23 -36.29
N ASP A 106 4.19 2.48 -36.37
CA ASP A 106 3.49 3.13 -35.26
C ASP A 106 2.16 2.43 -34.91
N ALA A 107 1.52 1.82 -35.91
CA ALA A 107 0.30 1.06 -35.71
C ALA A 107 0.56 -0.25 -34.95
N GLU A 108 1.67 -0.94 -35.23
CA GLU A 108 2.10 -2.14 -34.50
C GLU A 108 2.47 -1.80 -33.05
N ILE A 109 3.22 -0.72 -32.84
CA ILE A 109 3.57 -0.22 -31.50
C ILE A 109 2.31 0.13 -30.70
N ALA A 110 1.32 0.78 -31.32
CA ALA A 110 0.06 1.12 -30.66
C ALA A 110 -0.71 -0.14 -30.19
N VAL A 111 -0.71 -1.22 -30.99
CA VAL A 111 -1.31 -2.50 -30.59
C VAL A 111 -0.56 -3.09 -29.40
N CYS A 112 0.78 -3.11 -29.44
CA CYS A 112 1.58 -3.60 -28.32
C CYS A 112 1.35 -2.79 -27.03
N ILE A 113 1.16 -1.47 -27.12
CA ILE A 113 0.83 -0.61 -25.98
C ILE A 113 -0.53 -0.99 -25.40
N GLU A 114 -1.55 -1.16 -26.24
CA GLU A 114 -2.89 -1.58 -25.80
C GLU A 114 -2.85 -2.96 -25.13
N ASP A 115 -2.11 -3.91 -25.71
CA ASP A 115 -1.90 -5.25 -25.14
C ASP A 115 -1.18 -5.21 -23.78
N LEU A 116 -0.25 -4.27 -23.59
CA LEU A 116 0.48 -4.09 -22.33
C LEU A 116 -0.37 -3.42 -21.24
N GLN A 117 -1.29 -2.52 -21.61
CA GLN A 117 -2.15 -1.83 -20.65
C GLN A 117 -3.10 -2.79 -19.92
N HIS A 118 -3.67 -3.76 -20.63
CA HIS A 118 -4.64 -4.69 -20.07
C HIS A 118 -4.12 -5.49 -18.85
N PRO A 119 -2.96 -6.17 -18.89
CA PRO A 119 -2.43 -6.87 -17.72
C PRO A 119 -2.07 -5.92 -16.57
N LEU A 120 -1.61 -4.70 -16.86
CA LEU A 120 -1.31 -3.68 -15.85
C LEU A 120 -2.58 -3.20 -15.13
N GLN A 121 -3.64 -2.87 -15.86
CA GLN A 121 -4.95 -2.51 -15.29
C GLN A 121 -5.50 -3.64 -14.43
N ARG A 122 -5.49 -4.87 -14.94
CA ARG A 122 -5.94 -6.04 -14.19
C ARG A 122 -5.14 -6.25 -12.89
N THR A 123 -3.83 -6.04 -12.95
CA THR A 123 -2.96 -6.17 -11.77
C THR A 123 -3.27 -5.08 -10.75
N LEU A 124 -3.49 -3.84 -11.21
CA LEU A 124 -3.90 -2.72 -10.37
C LEU A 124 -5.23 -3.01 -9.65
N GLU A 125 -6.25 -3.46 -10.37
CA GLU A 125 -7.56 -3.82 -9.80
C GLU A 125 -7.44 -4.92 -8.74
N VAL A 126 -6.65 -5.96 -9.00
CA VAL A 126 -6.43 -7.04 -8.04
C VAL A 126 -5.76 -6.51 -6.77
N LEU A 127 -4.78 -5.62 -6.89
CA LEU A 127 -4.11 -5.00 -5.74
C LEU A 127 -5.07 -4.14 -4.91
N GLU A 128 -5.91 -3.32 -5.55
CA GLU A 128 -6.89 -2.47 -4.87
C GLU A 128 -7.97 -3.30 -4.16
N ILE A 129 -8.48 -4.34 -4.82
CA ILE A 129 -9.45 -5.27 -4.25
C ILE A 129 -8.82 -6.01 -3.06
N PHE A 130 -7.57 -6.45 -3.18
CA PHE A 130 -6.86 -7.11 -2.09
C PHE A 130 -6.70 -6.17 -0.89
N GLN A 131 -6.25 -4.94 -1.11
CA GLN A 131 -6.03 -3.96 -0.04
C GLN A 131 -7.34 -3.60 0.67
N SER A 132 -8.41 -3.32 -0.07
CA SER A 132 -9.72 -2.99 0.49
C SER A 132 -10.33 -4.18 1.26
N LYS A 133 -10.33 -5.38 0.68
CA LYS A 133 -10.86 -6.58 1.36
C LYS A 133 -10.06 -6.96 2.60
N ASN A 134 -8.73 -6.89 2.53
CA ASN A 134 -7.88 -7.10 3.70
C ASN A 134 -8.18 -6.03 4.77
N ALA A 135 -8.48 -4.80 4.33
CA ALA A 135 -8.83 -3.73 5.25
C ALA A 135 -10.08 -4.03 6.07
N ASP A 136 -11.15 -4.40 5.39
CA ASP A 136 -12.41 -4.73 6.04
C ASP A 136 -12.32 -6.04 6.82
N TYR A 137 -11.59 -7.04 6.32
CA TYR A 137 -11.42 -8.32 7.01
C TYR A 137 -10.80 -8.14 8.39
N VAL A 138 -9.70 -7.39 8.47
CA VAL A 138 -9.03 -7.13 9.75
C VAL A 138 -9.91 -6.26 10.65
N PHE A 139 -10.54 -5.21 10.11
CA PHE A 139 -11.48 -4.39 10.89
C PHE A 139 -12.60 -5.23 11.50
N ASN A 140 -13.26 -6.06 10.70
CA ASN A 140 -14.36 -6.92 11.12
C ASN A 140 -13.91 -7.95 12.15
N THR A 141 -12.72 -8.53 11.95
CA THR A 141 -12.12 -9.46 12.91
C THR A 141 -11.93 -8.80 14.26
N VAL A 142 -11.38 -7.58 14.32
CA VAL A 142 -11.22 -6.89 15.61
C VAL A 142 -12.58 -6.51 16.21
N MET A 143 -13.54 -6.08 15.39
CA MET A 143 -14.92 -5.80 15.84
C MET A 143 -15.60 -7.01 16.50
N THR A 144 -15.23 -8.25 16.16
CA THR A 144 -15.77 -9.44 16.86
C THR A 144 -15.39 -9.52 18.33
N TYR A 145 -14.24 -8.95 18.70
CA TYR A 145 -13.74 -8.94 20.09
C TYR A 145 -14.18 -7.70 20.87
N MET A 146 -14.77 -6.72 20.19
CA MET A 146 -15.20 -5.46 20.79
C MET A 146 -16.61 -5.57 21.38
N PRO A 147 -16.90 -4.88 22.51
CA PRO A 147 -18.25 -4.79 23.04
C PRO A 147 -19.22 -4.20 22.00
N GLN A 148 -20.37 -4.85 21.78
CA GLN A 148 -21.44 -4.37 20.89
C GLN A 148 -22.30 -3.29 21.54
N ASP A 149 -21.67 -2.39 22.29
CA ASP A 149 -22.33 -1.25 22.92
C ASP A 149 -21.94 0.06 22.21
N PHE A 150 -22.25 1.19 22.82
CA PHE A 150 -21.95 2.52 22.27
C PHE A 150 -20.47 2.70 21.91
N ARG A 151 -19.54 1.98 22.55
CA ARG A 151 -18.09 2.05 22.25
C ARG A 151 -17.80 1.51 20.85
N GLY A 152 -18.40 0.38 20.46
CA GLY A 152 -18.28 -0.16 19.12
C GLY A 152 -18.84 0.78 18.04
N MET A 153 -19.94 1.46 18.34
CA MET A 153 -20.52 2.47 17.44
C MET A 153 -19.63 3.71 17.29
N LEU A 154 -19.08 4.23 18.39
CA LEU A 154 -18.16 5.38 18.35
C LEU A 154 -16.93 5.08 17.49
N ILE A 155 -16.38 3.88 17.62
CA ILE A 155 -15.23 3.42 16.84
C ILE A 155 -15.53 3.40 15.34
N ARG A 156 -16.70 2.88 14.94
CA ARG A 156 -17.13 2.89 13.54
C ARG A 156 -17.29 4.30 13.00
N GLN A 157 -18.00 5.17 13.74
CA GLN A 157 -18.18 6.56 13.34
C GLN A 157 -16.86 7.33 13.22
N GLN A 158 -15.91 7.04 14.11
CA GLN A 158 -14.59 7.64 14.08
C GLN A 158 -13.78 7.17 12.88
N ARG A 159 -13.83 5.86 12.56
CA ARG A 159 -13.22 5.30 11.33
C ARG A 159 -13.75 6.04 10.11
N GLU A 160 -15.07 6.05 9.92
CA GLU A 160 -15.72 6.68 8.76
C GLU A 160 -15.36 8.17 8.63
N ARG A 161 -15.37 8.92 9.75
CA ARG A 161 -14.99 10.34 9.74
C ARG A 161 -13.53 10.51 9.33
N SER A 162 -12.65 9.67 9.83
CA SER A 162 -11.22 9.75 9.54
C SER A 162 -10.90 9.35 8.09
N GLU A 163 -11.59 8.34 7.54
CA GLU A 163 -11.48 7.94 6.15
C GLU A 163 -11.97 9.06 5.22
N ARG A 164 -13.13 9.65 5.50
CA ARG A 164 -13.65 10.81 4.73
C ARG A 164 -12.68 11.99 4.75
N ASN A 165 -12.11 12.32 5.91
CA ASN A 165 -11.16 13.43 6.01
C ASN A 165 -9.88 13.19 5.20
N ARG A 166 -9.38 11.94 5.15
CA ARG A 166 -8.19 11.61 4.36
C ARG A 166 -8.48 11.56 2.88
N GLN A 167 -9.64 11.02 2.50
CA GLN A 167 -10.09 11.06 1.12
C GLN A 167 -10.23 12.51 0.64
N ALA A 168 -10.78 13.40 1.47
CA ALA A 168 -10.86 14.83 1.14
C ALA A 168 -9.48 15.49 0.93
N GLN A 169 -8.43 15.08 1.66
CA GLN A 169 -7.07 15.57 1.41
C GLN A 169 -6.50 15.08 0.07
N VAL A 170 -6.76 13.81 -0.26
CA VAL A 170 -6.38 13.24 -1.55
C VAL A 170 -7.12 13.94 -2.69
N ASP A 171 -8.43 14.12 -2.56
CA ASP A 171 -9.26 14.79 -3.56
C ASP A 171 -8.84 16.25 -3.73
N ALA A 172 -8.52 16.95 -2.64
CA ALA A 172 -7.99 18.31 -2.70
C ALA A 172 -6.67 18.38 -3.46
N LEU A 173 -5.77 17.41 -3.26
CA LEU A 173 -4.50 17.32 -3.98
C LEU A 173 -4.72 17.04 -5.47
N VAL A 174 -5.61 16.11 -5.82
CA VAL A 174 -5.95 15.79 -7.21
C VAL A 174 -6.59 17.00 -7.90
N ASN A 175 -7.51 17.69 -7.23
CA ASN A 175 -8.16 18.90 -7.74
C ASN A 175 -7.18 20.08 -7.91
N ALA A 176 -6.10 20.12 -7.12
CA ALA A 176 -5.03 21.08 -7.27
C ALA A 176 -4.06 20.74 -8.43
N GLY A 177 -4.27 19.62 -9.12
CA GLY A 177 -3.38 19.14 -10.19
C GLY A 177 -2.10 18.47 -9.66
N GLY A 178 -2.13 17.93 -8.44
CA GLY A 178 -1.01 17.19 -7.87
C GLY A 178 -0.63 15.97 -8.71
N SER A 179 0.65 15.63 -8.73
CA SER A 179 1.13 14.47 -9.49
C SER A 179 0.71 13.16 -8.83
N ILE A 180 0.78 12.07 -9.60
CA ILE A 180 0.57 10.70 -9.07
C ILE A 180 1.52 10.45 -7.88
N ARG A 181 2.79 10.88 -8.00
CA ARG A 181 3.79 10.80 -6.94
C ARG A 181 3.38 11.53 -5.69
N ASP A 182 2.90 12.76 -5.82
CA ASP A 182 2.49 13.57 -4.66
C ASP A 182 1.35 12.89 -3.91
N ARG A 183 0.41 12.27 -4.64
CA ARG A 183 -0.68 11.50 -4.05
C ARG A 183 -0.15 10.29 -3.28
N TYR A 184 0.75 9.52 -3.87
CA TYR A 184 1.34 8.35 -3.21
C TYR A 184 2.24 8.73 -2.02
N ALA A 185 2.96 9.86 -2.11
CA ALA A 185 3.75 10.41 -1.01
C ALA A 185 2.86 10.87 0.16
N LEU A 186 1.73 11.55 -0.13
CA LEU A 186 0.75 11.95 0.89
C LEU A 186 0.20 10.72 1.62
N LEU A 187 -0.23 9.71 0.88
CA LEU A 187 -0.79 8.51 1.47
C LEU A 187 0.24 7.72 2.29
N TRP A 188 1.49 7.65 1.83
CA TRP A 188 2.60 7.09 2.60
C TRP A 188 2.87 7.88 3.90
N ASN A 189 2.85 9.20 3.83
CA ASN A 189 3.02 10.06 5.00
C ASN A 189 1.89 9.84 6.02
N GLN A 190 0.64 9.75 5.57
CA GLN A 190 -0.50 9.41 6.43
C GLN A 190 -0.29 8.04 7.11
N GLN A 191 0.27 7.05 6.39
CA GLN A 191 0.58 5.73 6.95
C GLN A 191 1.73 5.78 7.97
N MET A 192 2.75 6.59 7.73
CA MET A 192 3.89 6.73 8.63
C MET A 192 3.56 7.51 9.91
N GLU A 193 2.77 8.58 9.80
CA GLU A 193 2.30 9.34 10.96
C GLU A 193 1.46 8.47 11.90
N ARG A 194 0.59 7.65 11.31
CA ARG A 194 -0.16 6.61 11.99
C ARG A 194 0.77 5.66 12.75
N ARG A 195 1.74 5.05 12.08
CA ARG A 195 2.72 4.16 12.74
C ARG A 195 3.48 4.85 13.88
N ARG A 196 3.81 6.14 13.74
CA ARG A 196 4.41 6.94 14.82
C ARG A 196 3.47 7.09 16.01
N GLN A 197 2.19 7.39 15.78
CA GLN A 197 1.18 7.45 16.83
C GLN A 197 1.05 6.10 17.54
N LEU A 198 0.99 4.97 16.83
CA LEU A 198 0.97 3.65 17.47
C LEU A 198 2.23 3.35 18.29
N ALA A 199 3.40 3.71 17.77
CA ALA A 199 4.64 3.55 18.52
C ALA A 199 4.63 4.39 19.81
N GLN A 200 4.10 5.62 19.75
CA GLN A 200 3.91 6.47 20.92
C GLN A 200 2.93 5.84 21.92
N LEU A 201 1.78 5.33 21.46
CA LEU A 201 0.80 4.63 22.30
C LEU A 201 1.36 3.34 22.92
N GLY A 202 2.19 2.60 22.18
CA GLY A 202 2.88 1.40 22.66
C GLY A 202 4.01 1.70 23.66
N SER A 203 4.68 2.84 23.49
CA SER A 203 5.73 3.36 24.38
C SER A 203 5.20 4.08 25.61
N ALA A 204 3.94 4.52 25.58
CA ALA A 204 3.24 5.15 26.70
C ALA A 204 3.02 4.11 27.82
N GLN A 205 4.00 4.00 28.72
CA GLN A 205 3.83 3.26 29.97
C GLN A 205 2.83 3.99 30.88
N GLY A 206 1.91 3.25 31.51
CA GLY A 206 1.06 3.76 32.60
C GLY A 206 -0.46 3.67 32.38
N VAL A 207 -1.17 4.66 32.95
CA VAL A 207 -2.64 4.75 33.10
C VAL A 207 -3.40 4.42 31.82
N TYR A 208 -2.89 4.85 30.68
CA TYR A 208 -3.53 4.65 29.38
C TYR A 208 -3.59 3.18 28.94
N LYS A 209 -2.52 2.40 29.14
CA LYS A 209 -2.51 0.93 28.93
C LYS A 209 -3.49 0.23 29.87
N THR A 210 -3.74 0.82 31.03
CA THR A 210 -4.68 0.31 32.05
C THR A 210 -6.13 0.66 31.67
N VAL A 211 -6.37 1.88 31.18
CA VAL A 211 -7.66 2.33 30.65
C VAL A 211 -8.05 1.49 29.44
N VAL A 212 -7.17 1.31 28.45
CA VAL A 212 -7.45 0.44 27.29
C VAL A 212 -7.78 -1.01 27.70
N LYS A 213 -7.04 -1.57 28.66
CA LYS A 213 -7.25 -2.93 29.17
C LYS A 213 -8.58 -3.07 29.92
N TYR A 214 -8.97 -2.07 30.72
CA TYR A 214 -10.18 -2.11 31.56
C TYR A 214 -11.44 -1.63 30.85
N LEU A 215 -11.34 -0.60 30.00
CA LEU A 215 -12.47 0.00 29.29
C LEU A 215 -12.77 -0.67 27.96
N VAL A 216 -11.85 -1.44 27.37
CA VAL A 216 -12.09 -2.07 26.06
C VAL A 216 -12.03 -3.60 26.13
N GLY A 217 -11.44 -4.16 27.19
CA GLY A 217 -11.38 -5.62 27.39
C GLY A 217 -10.49 -6.36 26.39
N VAL A 218 -9.61 -5.63 25.68
CA VAL A 218 -8.76 -6.20 24.63
C VAL A 218 -7.59 -6.97 25.26
N PRO A 219 -7.40 -8.27 24.93
CA PRO A 219 -6.29 -9.07 25.44
C PRO A 219 -4.92 -8.50 25.06
N GLN A 220 -3.98 -8.52 26.00
CA GLN A 220 -2.64 -7.93 25.86
C GLN A 220 -1.82 -8.51 24.68
N VAL A 221 -2.13 -9.73 24.24
CA VAL A 221 -1.54 -10.38 23.07
C VAL A 221 -1.96 -9.75 21.73
N CYS A 222 -3.17 -9.18 21.65
CA CYS A 222 -3.64 -8.46 20.45
C CYS A 222 -2.88 -7.13 20.28
N CYS A 223 -2.51 -6.48 21.39
CA CYS A 223 -1.79 -5.20 21.39
C CYS A 223 -0.32 -5.31 20.93
N LEU A 224 0.31 -6.49 21.04
CA LEU A 224 1.76 -6.63 20.87
C LEU A 224 2.20 -7.08 19.48
N PHE A 225 1.33 -7.68 18.66
CA PHE A 225 1.75 -8.24 17.37
C PHE A 225 0.78 -8.00 16.22
N SER A 226 -0.53 -8.13 16.43
CA SER A 226 -1.53 -7.85 15.39
C SER A 226 -1.64 -6.37 15.04
N PHE A 227 -1.31 -5.47 15.98
CA PHE A 227 -1.45 -4.03 15.78
C PHE A 227 -0.37 -3.40 14.87
N CYS A 228 0.80 -4.03 14.72
CA CYS A 228 1.95 -3.41 14.04
C CYS A 228 2.24 -3.95 12.63
N SER A 229 1.75 -5.14 12.28
CA SER A 229 2.19 -5.84 11.06
C SER A 229 1.10 -6.14 10.05
N PHE A 230 -0.17 -6.10 10.44
CA PHE A 230 -1.30 -6.49 9.57
C PHE A 230 -2.52 -5.60 9.71
N LEU A 231 -2.47 -4.53 10.51
CA LEU A 231 -3.60 -3.61 10.58
C LEU A 231 -3.66 -2.76 9.31
N PRO A 232 -4.74 -2.87 8.52
CA PRO A 232 -5.06 -1.84 7.56
C PRO A 232 -5.24 -0.51 8.27
N LEU A 233 -4.60 0.48 7.65
CA LEU A 233 -4.78 1.92 7.61
C LEU A 233 -5.61 2.65 8.71
N ASP A 234 -6.61 2.16 9.44
CA ASP A 234 -7.57 3.04 10.17
C ASP A 234 -7.67 2.91 11.70
N TRP A 235 -6.79 2.18 12.38
CA TRP A 235 -7.07 1.70 13.75
C TRP A 235 -6.49 2.48 14.96
N ILE A 236 -5.93 3.67 14.76
CA ILE A 236 -5.04 4.29 15.78
C ILE A 236 -5.76 5.29 16.68
N TYR A 237 -6.91 5.79 16.23
CA TYR A 237 -7.67 6.81 16.93
C TYR A 237 -8.60 6.28 18.03
N ILE A 238 -8.75 4.95 18.12
CA ILE A 238 -9.63 4.27 19.08
C ILE A 238 -9.08 4.34 20.50
N PHE A 239 -7.78 4.60 20.66
CA PHE A 239 -7.17 4.63 21.98
C PHE A 239 -6.98 6.02 22.56
N SER A 240 -7.02 7.11 21.77
CA SER A 240 -6.82 8.51 22.22
C SER A 240 -8.02 9.21 22.86
N LEU A 241 -8.85 8.47 23.59
CA LEU A 241 -9.85 9.01 24.51
C LEU A 241 -9.64 8.45 25.93
#